data_AF-A0A165Y3Q2-F1
#
_entry.id   AF-A0A165Y3Q2-F1
#
_cell.length_a   1.000
_cell.length_b   1.000
_cell.length_c   1.000
_cell.angle_alpha   90.00
_cell.angle_beta   90.00
_cell.angle_gamma   90.00
#
_symmetry.space_group_name_H-M   'P 1'
#
loop_
_entity.id
_entity.type
_entity.pdbx_description
1 polymer ?
#
loop_
_entity_poly.entity_id
_entity_poly.type
_entity_poly.pdbx_seq_one_letter_code
_entity_poly.pdbx_strand_id
1 'polypeptide(L)' 'PQLPFVLPPGPYSPHKPDAPYAALIGRAILASPSHRLTLQEIYDYITTVYPYFTRHEQTWQNSIRHVLSTTVVFRKVQR' A
#
# COMPACT_ATOMS: atom_id res chain seq x y z
N PRO A 1 6.06 15.02 12.57
CA PRO A 1 5.16 15.04 11.40
C PRO A 1 4.13 13.89 11.52
N GLN A 2 2.84 14.17 11.30
CA GLN A 2 1.83 13.11 11.26
C GLN A 2 2.03 12.28 9.99
N LEU A 3 1.87 10.95 10.10
CA LEU A 3 1.89 10.07 8.92
C LEU A 3 0.72 10.45 7.99
N PRO A 4 0.85 10.26 6.66
CA PRO A 4 -0.23 10.54 5.72
C PRO A 4 -1.38 9.51 5.80
N PHE A 5 -1.28 8.52 6.69
CA PHE A 5 -2.21 7.44 6.93
C PHE A 5 -2.19 7.00 8.40
N VAL A 6 -3.26 6.31 8.82
CA VAL A 6 -3.37 5.65 10.13
C VAL A 6 -2.99 4.17 10.00
N LEU A 7 -2.11 3.71 10.88
CA LEU A 7 -1.73 2.29 10.90
C LEU A 7 -2.77 1.46 11.67
N PRO A 8 -3.13 0.25 11.18
CA PRO A 8 -3.95 -0.66 11.94
C PRO A 8 -3.22 -1.12 13.21
N PRO A 9 -3.94 -1.56 14.27
CA PRO A 9 -3.29 -2.12 15.46
C PRO A 9 -2.44 -3.34 15.10
N GLY A 10 -1.24 -3.42 15.68
CA GLY A 10 -0.38 -4.61 15.60
C GLY A 10 -0.84 -5.75 16.52
N PRO A 11 -0.10 -6.87 16.56
CA PRO A 11 1.17 -7.11 15.88
C PRO A 11 1.03 -7.42 14.38
N TYR A 12 2.04 -7.08 13.59
CA TYR A 12 2.08 -7.38 12.16
C TYR A 12 2.73 -8.73 11.87
N SER A 13 2.12 -9.52 10.99
CA SER A 13 2.65 -10.83 10.60
C SER A 13 3.78 -10.68 9.57
N PRO A 14 4.94 -11.34 9.75
CA PRO A 14 6.02 -11.37 8.75
C PRO A 14 5.76 -12.34 7.59
N HIS A 15 4.66 -13.10 7.65
CA HIS A 15 4.29 -14.01 6.56
C HIS A 15 3.63 -13.26 5.41
N LYS A 16 3.75 -13.83 4.21
CA LYS A 16 3.09 -13.30 3.03
C LYS A 16 1.57 -13.21 3.28
N PRO A 17 0.95 -12.03 3.11
CA PRO A 17 -0.48 -11.92 3.27
C PRO A 17 -1.22 -12.65 2.13
N ASP A 18 -2.32 -13.31 2.48
CA ASP A 18 -3.21 -13.98 1.50
C ASP A 18 -4.03 -12.98 0.66
N ALA A 19 -4.10 -11.72 1.12
CA ALA A 19 -4.83 -10.68 0.43
C ALA A 19 -4.15 -10.29 -0.90
N PRO A 20 -4.93 -10.10 -1.99
CA PRO A 20 -4.36 -9.67 -3.26
C PRO A 20 -3.83 -8.24 -3.17
N TYR A 21 -2.88 -7.87 -4.03
CA TYR A 21 -2.29 -6.52 -4.06
C TYR A 21 -3.33 -5.39 -4.11
N ALA A 22 -4.42 -5.57 -4.86
CA ALA A 22 -5.51 -4.59 -4.90
C ALA A 22 -6.13 -4.34 -3.50
N ALA A 23 -6.30 -5.39 -2.69
CA ALA A 23 -6.78 -5.23 -1.33
C ALA A 23 -5.75 -4.51 -0.43
N LEU A 24 -4.46 -4.81 -0.60
CA LEU A 24 -3.39 -4.14 0.15
C LEU A 24 -3.33 -2.63 -0.16
N ILE A 25 -3.40 -2.27 -1.45
CA ILE A 25 -3.42 -0.89 -1.92
C ILE A 25 -4.69 -0.18 -1.42
N GLY A 26 -5.86 -0.83 -1.51
CA GLY A 26 -7.12 -0.28 -1.03
C GLY A 26 -7.07 0.05 0.46
N ARG A 27 -6.53 -0.86 1.28
CA ARG A 27 -6.32 -0.62 2.72
C ARG A 27 -5.39 0.57 2.98
N ALA A 28 -4.30 0.70 2.23
CA ALA A 28 -3.39 1.84 2.34
C ALA A 28 -4.11 3.17 2.03
N ILE A 29 -4.82 3.24 0.91
CA ILE A 29 -5.53 4.45 0.48
C ILE A 29 -6.63 4.83 1.47
N LEU A 30 -7.43 3.87 1.94
CA LEU A 30 -8.50 4.09 2.92
C LEU A 30 -7.98 4.48 4.30
N ALA A 31 -6.73 4.13 4.62
CA ALA A 31 -6.09 4.56 5.84
C ALA A 31 -5.67 6.05 5.84
N SER A 32 -5.63 6.70 4.67
CA SER A 32 -5.41 8.15 4.58
C SER A 32 -6.71 8.92 4.79
N PRO A 33 -6.75 9.97 5.64
CA PRO A 33 -7.92 10.84 5.76
C PRO A 33 -8.34 11.50 4.43
N SER A 34 -7.39 11.65 3.51
CA SER A 34 -7.63 12.24 2.20
C SER A 34 -8.13 11.24 1.14
N HIS A 35 -8.18 9.94 1.49
CA HIS A 35 -8.44 8.82 0.58
C HIS A 35 -7.57 8.83 -0.68
N ARG A 36 -6.33 9.33 -0.53
CA ARG A 36 -5.36 9.47 -1.62
C ARG A 36 -3.98 9.27 -1.02
N LEU A 37 -3.14 8.54 -1.73
CA LEU A 37 -1.74 8.37 -1.39
C LEU A 37 -0.89 8.40 -2.65
N THR A 38 0.33 8.84 -2.49
CA THR A 38 1.39 8.71 -3.49
C THR A 38 1.88 7.27 -3.54
N LEU A 39 2.56 6.90 -4.62
CA LEU A 39 3.13 5.57 -4.77
C LEU A 39 4.10 5.22 -3.63
N GLN A 40 4.90 6.19 -3.18
CA GLN A 40 5.86 5.99 -2.10
C GLN A 40 5.17 5.74 -0.75
N GLU A 41 4.09 6.47 -0.46
CA GLU A 41 3.33 6.28 0.78
C GLU A 41 2.57 4.94 0.79
N ILE A 42 2.10 4.47 -0.37
CA ILE A 42 1.53 3.10 -0.50
C ILE A 42 2.59 2.06 -0.16
N TYR A 43 3.82 2.22 -0.65
CA TYR A 43 4.92 1.34 -0.29
C TYR A 43 5.23 1.40 1.20
N ASP A 44 5.31 2.59 1.80
CA ASP A 44 5.56 2.78 3.23
C ASP A 44 4.50 2.08 4.09
N TYR A 45 3.22 2.26 3.75
CA TYR A 45 2.12 1.58 4.44
C TYR A 45 2.27 0.06 4.34
N ILE A 46 2.47 -0.47 3.13
CA ILE A 46 2.56 -1.92 2.89
C ILE A 46 3.73 -2.54 3.65
N THR A 47 4.94 -1.93 3.59
CA THR A 47 6.11 -2.48 4.29
C THR A 47 6.01 -2.36 5.81
N THR A 48 5.19 -1.43 6.30
CA THR A 48 4.92 -1.31 7.75
C THR A 48 3.92 -2.36 8.22
N VAL A 49 2.78 -2.50 7.53
CA VAL A 49 1.67 -3.37 7.94
C VAL A 49 1.90 -4.84 7.58
N TYR A 50 2.65 -5.09 6.51
CA TYR A 50 2.97 -6.43 6.01
C TYR A 50 4.50 -6.57 5.87
N PRO A 51 5.22 -6.79 6.98
CA PRO A 51 6.68 -6.83 7.01
C PRO A 51 7.33 -7.96 6.18
N TYR A 52 6.52 -8.84 5.58
CA TYR A 52 6.93 -9.71 4.49
C TYR A 52 7.53 -8.93 3.30
N PHE A 53 6.98 -7.77 2.96
CA PHE A 53 7.45 -6.94 1.86
C PHE A 53 8.55 -5.99 2.31
N THR A 54 9.60 -5.84 1.49
CA THR A 54 10.73 -4.96 1.79
C THR A 54 10.91 -3.86 0.75
N ARG A 55 11.40 -2.69 1.17
CA ARG A 55 11.63 -1.52 0.28
C ARG A 55 12.68 -1.76 -0.81
N HIS A 56 13.53 -2.76 -0.65
CA HIS A 56 14.61 -3.07 -1.58
C HIS A 56 14.19 -4.04 -2.69
N GLU A 57 13.04 -4.70 -2.56
CA GLU A 57 12.57 -5.68 -3.53
C GLU A 57 11.71 -5.02 -4.62
N GLN A 58 12.21 -5.05 -5.86
CA GLN A 58 11.52 -4.39 -6.99
C GLN A 58 10.32 -5.20 -7.51
N THR A 59 10.32 -6.53 -7.35
CA THR A 59 9.31 -7.43 -7.95
C THR A 59 7.88 -7.10 -7.47
N TRP A 60 7.65 -7.01 -6.16
CA TRP A 60 6.33 -6.65 -5.65
C TRP A 60 5.99 -5.18 -5.93
N GLN A 61 6.96 -4.27 -5.92
CA GLN A 61 6.73 -2.86 -6.28
C GLN A 61 6.27 -2.70 -7.74
N ASN A 62 6.86 -3.49 -8.65
CA ASN A 62 6.42 -3.57 -10.04
C ASN A 62 4.97 -4.06 -10.12
N SER A 63 4.62 -5.07 -9.31
CA SER A 63 3.26 -5.60 -9.22
C SER A 63 2.27 -4.55 -8.69
N ILE A 64 2.64 -3.75 -7.68
CA ILE A 64 1.82 -2.64 -7.18
C ILE A 64 1.57 -1.60 -8.28
N ARG A 65 2.61 -1.17 -9.00
CA ARG A 65 2.45 -0.19 -10.10
C ARG A 65 1.57 -0.73 -11.23
N HIS A 66 1.72 -2.01 -11.55
CA HIS A 66 0.87 -2.68 -12.52
C HIS A 66 -0.60 -2.65 -12.06
N VAL A 67 -0.89 -3.10 -10.84
CA VAL A 67 -2.26 -3.15 -10.29
C VAL A 67 -2.91 -1.77 -10.23
N LEU A 68 -2.16 -0.73 -9.82
CA LEU A 68 -2.64 0.66 -9.84
C LEU A 68 -3.02 1.15 -11.25
N SER A 69 -2.37 0.61 -12.28
CA SER A 69 -2.61 1.01 -13.68
C SER A 69 -3.72 0.20 -14.34
N THR A 70 -3.89 -1.07 -13.95
CA THR A 70 -4.81 -2.01 -14.63
C THR A 70 -6.14 -2.21 -13.91
N THR A 71 -6.22 -1.95 -12.61
CA THR A 71 -7.46 -2.14 -11.85
C THR A 71 -8.29 -0.87 -11.87
N VAL A 72 -9.47 -0.93 -12.48
CA VAL A 72 -10.38 0.21 -12.70
C VAL A 72 -10.77 0.97 -11.42
N VAL A 73 -10.72 0.32 -10.25
CA VAL A 73 -11.04 0.94 -8.96
C VAL A 73 -10.01 1.99 -8.54
N PHE A 74 -8.78 1.93 -9.06
CA PHE A 74 -7.74 2.92 -8.75
C PHE A 74 -7.69 4.00 -9.82
N ARG A 75 -7.75 5.25 -9.37
CA ARG A 75 -7.70 6.43 -10.24
C ARG A 75 -6.50 7.29 -9.89
N LYS A 76 -5.70 7.64 -10.90
CA LYS A 76 -4.65 8.65 -10.77
C LYS A 76 -5.28 10.04 -10.66
N VAL A 77 -4.80 10.83 -9.69
CA VAL A 77 -5.20 12.23 -9.50
C VAL A 77 -3.96 13.12 -9.70
N GLN A 78 -4.13 14.27 -10.34
CA GLN A 78 -3.06 15.27 -10.41
C GLN A 78 -2.79 15.84 -9.01
N ARG A 79 -1.52 16.13 -8.71
CA ARG A 79 -1.14 16.80 -7.46
C ARG A 79 -1.55 18.27 -7.49
#